data_AF-A0A9W7GS11-F1
#
_entry.id   AF-A0A9W7GS11-F1
#
_cell.length_a   1.000
_cell.length_b   1.000
_cell.length_c   1.000
_cell.angle_alpha   90.00
_cell.angle_beta   90.00
_cell.angle_gamma   90.00
#
_symmetry.space_group_name_H-M   'P 1'
#
loop_
_entity.id
_entity.type
_entity.pdbx_description
1 polymer ?
#
loop_
_entity_poly.entity_id
_entity_poly.type
_entity_poly.pdbx_seq_one_letter_code
_entity_poly.pdbx_strand_id
1 'polypeptide(L)'
;MRRTPLSVKLLLYRFFALFLSFTCTVLIYHTRELSIKASMGPRVSIAQEETDYKEREDLFIGMWAASIIGHIVQATGLMVGMNLTKSGYHTFSIASCIVGSFMLLWGSLDAWDYRYFLYIFGLFSYPAALMEVFKFLVFVIYDYDLMSKIEIRV
;
A
#
# COMPACT_ATOMS: atom_id res chain seq x y z
N MET A 1 12.61 -7.99 -30.60
CA MET A 1 11.75 -7.97 -29.40
C MET A 1 11.31 -6.53 -29.13
N ARG A 2 10.02 -6.20 -29.23
CA ARG A 2 9.50 -4.86 -28.85
C ARG A 2 9.63 -4.70 -27.34
N ARG A 3 10.40 -3.70 -26.88
CA ARG A 3 10.47 -3.35 -25.46
C ARG A 3 9.10 -2.76 -25.08
N THR A 4 8.43 -3.38 -24.11
CA THR A 4 7.23 -2.79 -23.51
C THR A 4 7.62 -1.47 -22.84
N PRO A 5 6.87 -0.38 -23.07
CA PRO A 5 7.20 0.92 -22.49
C PRO A 5 7.18 0.84 -20.96
N LEU A 6 8.13 1.53 -20.32
CA LEU A 6 8.36 1.49 -18.87
C LEU A 6 7.08 1.84 -18.08
N SER A 7 6.30 2.79 -18.60
CA SER A 7 5.00 3.21 -18.04
C SER A 7 4.00 2.07 -17.89
N VAL A 8 3.92 1.17 -18.88
CA VAL A 8 3.02 0.00 -18.83
C VAL A 8 3.46 -1.00 -17.77
N LYS A 9 4.77 -1.19 -17.58
CA LYS A 9 5.29 -2.06 -16.51
C LYS A 9 4.96 -1.50 -15.13
N LEU A 10 5.15 -0.20 -14.90
CA LEU A 10 4.79 0.45 -13.64
C LEU A 10 3.29 0.34 -13.35
N LEU A 11 2.44 0.53 -14.35
CA LEU A 11 0.98 0.38 -14.19
C LEU A 11 0.61 -1.04 -13.70
N LEU A 12 1.21 -2.07 -14.31
CA LEU A 12 1.03 -3.46 -13.91
C LEU A 12 1.47 -3.69 -12.46
N TYR A 13 2.65 -3.19 -12.05
CA TYR A 13 3.10 -3.33 -10.66
C TYR A 13 2.15 -2.68 -9.66
N ARG A 14 1.64 -1.48 -9.96
CA ARG A 14 0.67 -0.79 -9.10
C ARG A 14 -0.66 -1.53 -9.00
N PHE A 15 -1.15 -2.06 -10.13
CA PHE A 15 -2.33 -2.91 -10.14
C PHE A 15 -2.14 -4.18 -9.29
N PHE A 16 -1.00 -4.87 -9.42
CA PHE A 16 -0.69 -6.04 -8.61
C PHE A 16 -0.57 -5.71 -7.12
N ALA A 17 0.05 -4.58 -6.76
CA ALA A 17 0.16 -4.15 -5.36
C ALA A 17 -1.22 -3.83 -4.75
N LEU A 18 -2.09 -3.14 -5.49
CA LEU A 18 -3.47 -2.88 -5.08
C LEU A 18 -4.25 -4.18 -4.91
N PHE A 19 -4.18 -5.09 -5.88
CA PHE A 19 -4.89 -6.37 -5.84
C PHE A 19 -4.41 -7.26 -4.69
N LEU A 20 -3.10 -7.31 -4.45
CA LEU A 20 -2.50 -8.08 -3.36
C LEU A 20 -2.93 -7.52 -2.00
N SER A 21 -2.81 -6.21 -1.81
CA SER A 21 -3.22 -5.56 -0.56
C SER A 21 -4.72 -5.69 -0.29
N PHE A 22 -5.56 -5.61 -1.33
CA PHE A 22 -7.00 -5.88 -1.23
C PHE A 22 -7.26 -7.33 -0.81
N THR A 23 -6.58 -8.30 -1.44
CA THR A 23 -6.70 -9.72 -1.09
C THR A 23 -6.28 -9.97 0.37
N CYS A 24 -5.17 -9.39 0.82
CA CYS A 24 -4.75 -9.46 2.22
C CYS A 24 -5.81 -8.89 3.17
N THR A 25 -6.42 -7.76 2.81
CA THR A 25 -7.47 -7.12 3.61
C THR A 25 -8.71 -8.03 3.75
N VAL A 26 -9.13 -8.68 2.65
CA VAL A 26 -10.23 -9.65 2.65
C VAL A 26 -9.88 -10.89 3.49
N LEU A 27 -8.65 -11.40 3.38
CA LEU A 27 -8.19 -12.53 4.18
C LEU A 27 -8.18 -12.21 5.67
N ILE A 28 -7.68 -11.02 6.06
CA ILE A 28 -7.68 -10.56 7.45
C ILE A 28 -9.11 -10.53 8.01
N TYR A 29 -10.07 -9.99 7.25
CA TYR A 29 -11.48 -10.01 7.62
C TYR A 29 -12.04 -11.43 7.78
N HIS A 30 -11.69 -12.34 6.88
CA HIS A 30 -12.08 -13.75 6.99
C HIS A 30 -11.50 -14.41 8.25
N THR A 31 -10.31 -14.00 8.68
CA THR A 31 -9.64 -14.49 9.89
C THR A 31 -9.91 -13.62 11.13
N ARG A 32 -10.95 -12.75 11.11
CA ARG A 32 -11.21 -11.77 12.18
C ARG A 32 -11.33 -12.41 13.56
N GLU A 33 -12.10 -13.49 13.67
CA GLU A 33 -12.38 -14.18 14.95
C GLU A 33 -11.09 -14.64 15.62
N LEU A 34 -10.20 -15.26 14.85
CA LEU A 34 -8.90 -15.72 15.32
C LEU A 34 -7.98 -14.55 15.67
N SER A 35 -8.06 -13.47 14.89
CA SER A 35 -7.24 -12.27 15.10
C SER A 35 -7.63 -11.52 16.38
N ILE A 36 -8.93 -11.34 16.61
CA ILE A 36 -9.46 -10.70 17.82
C ILE A 36 -9.14 -11.59 19.04
N LYS A 37 -9.39 -12.91 18.96
CA LYS A 37 -9.04 -13.85 20.04
C LYS A 37 -7.55 -13.88 20.36
N ALA A 38 -6.68 -13.80 19.35
CA ALA A 38 -5.24 -13.72 19.56
C ALA A 38 -4.79 -12.40 20.21
N SER A 39 -5.49 -11.29 19.98
CA SER A 39 -5.13 -9.97 20.53
C SER A 39 -5.56 -9.78 22.00
N MET A 40 -6.57 -10.53 22.48
CA MET A 40 -7.06 -10.44 23.86
C MET A 40 -6.12 -11.09 24.91
N GLY A 41 -5.21 -11.97 24.50
CA GLY A 41 -4.24 -12.60 25.39
C GLY A 41 -4.84 -13.57 26.42
N PRO A 42 -4.00 -14.33 27.17
CA PRO A 42 -4.46 -15.47 27.97
C PRO A 42 -5.03 -15.11 29.37
N ARG A 43 -5.31 -13.84 29.68
CA ARG A 43 -5.57 -13.38 31.07
C ARG A 43 -6.93 -12.69 31.30
N VAL A 44 -7.87 -12.80 30.38
CA VAL A 44 -9.19 -12.18 30.57
C VAL A 44 -10.06 -13.08 31.45
N SER A 45 -10.64 -12.51 32.52
CA SER A 45 -11.64 -13.24 33.32
C SER A 45 -12.92 -13.43 32.49
N ILE A 46 -13.62 -14.55 32.66
CA ILE A 46 -14.82 -14.91 31.85
C ILE A 46 -15.87 -13.77 31.82
N ALA A 47 -16.00 -13.01 32.92
CA ALA A 47 -16.95 -11.91 33.01
C ALA A 47 -16.52 -10.64 32.23
N GLN A 48 -15.24 -10.53 31.89
CA GLN A 48 -14.64 -9.36 31.23
C GLN A 48 -14.35 -9.63 29.74
N GLU A 49 -14.35 -10.91 29.37
CA GLU A 49 -14.10 -11.40 28.01
C GLU A 49 -15.13 -10.87 27.01
N GLU A 50 -16.41 -10.83 27.36
CA GLU A 50 -17.46 -10.37 26.46
C GLU A 50 -17.35 -8.86 26.16
N THR A 51 -17.05 -8.06 27.18
CA THR A 51 -16.82 -6.61 27.03
C THR A 51 -15.54 -6.31 26.24
N ASP A 52 -14.43 -6.96 26.57
CA ASP A 52 -13.15 -6.74 25.90
C ASP A 52 -13.21 -7.22 24.44
N TYR A 53 -13.92 -8.33 24.18
CA TYR A 53 -14.16 -8.83 22.82
C TYR A 53 -14.86 -7.77 21.96
N LYS A 54 -15.96 -7.21 22.47
CA LYS A 54 -16.77 -6.24 21.74
C LYS A 54 -16.01 -4.97 21.40
N GLU A 55 -15.21 -4.46 22.35
CA GLU A 55 -14.36 -3.29 22.11
C GLU A 55 -13.33 -3.56 21.00
N ARG A 56 -12.71 -4.74 21.01
CA ARG A 56 -11.75 -5.17 19.98
C ARG A 56 -12.40 -5.40 18.63
N GLU A 57 -13.62 -5.93 18.61
CA GLU A 57 -14.41 -6.12 17.40
C GLU A 57 -14.78 -4.77 16.76
N ASP A 58 -15.26 -3.81 17.53
CA ASP A 58 -15.61 -2.47 17.04
C ASP A 58 -14.38 -1.75 16.47
N LEU A 59 -13.22 -1.86 17.15
CA LEU A 59 -11.95 -1.33 16.66
C LEU A 59 -11.53 -2.01 15.35
N PHE A 60 -11.60 -3.34 15.29
CA PHE A 60 -11.28 -4.10 14.08
C PHE A 60 -12.16 -3.69 12.89
N ILE A 61 -13.47 -3.55 13.11
CA ILE A 61 -14.42 -3.12 12.06
C ILE A 61 -14.10 -1.70 11.60
N GLY A 62 -13.80 -0.77 12.52
CA GLY A 62 -13.43 0.61 12.18
C GLY A 62 -12.16 0.67 11.33
N MET A 63 -11.14 -0.11 11.70
CA MET A 63 -9.88 -0.21 10.96
C MET A 63 -10.06 -0.87 9.59
N TRP A 64 -10.85 -1.94 9.53
CA TRP A 64 -11.20 -2.59 8.27
C TRP A 64 -11.95 -1.62 7.35
N ALA A 65 -12.90 -0.83 7.86
CA ALA A 65 -13.57 0.18 7.06
C ALA A 65 -12.60 1.25 6.53
N ALA A 66 -11.67 1.73 7.37
CA ALA A 66 -10.62 2.67 6.94
C ALA A 66 -9.70 2.06 5.86
N SER A 67 -9.40 0.76 5.96
CA SER A 67 -8.62 0.01 4.96
C SER A 67 -9.31 0.00 3.59
N ILE A 68 -10.64 -0.19 3.56
CA ILE A 68 -11.44 -0.15 2.33
C ILE A 68 -11.42 1.24 1.70
N ILE A 69 -11.51 2.30 2.50
CA ILE A 69 -11.37 3.69 2.01
C ILE A 69 -9.99 3.90 1.37
N GLY A 70 -8.93 3.39 2.01
CA GLY A 70 -7.58 3.40 1.46
C GLY A 70 -7.49 2.73 0.08
N HIS A 71 -8.11 1.55 -0.09
CA HIS A 71 -8.20 0.86 -1.38
C HIS A 71 -8.93 1.67 -2.44
N ILE A 72 -10.02 2.35 -2.08
CA ILE A 72 -10.75 3.23 -3.01
C ILE A 72 -9.83 4.36 -3.49
N VAL A 73 -9.10 5.01 -2.58
CA VAL A 73 -8.14 6.07 -2.92
C VAL A 73 -7.05 5.56 -3.86
N GLN A 74 -6.49 4.38 -3.59
CA GLN A 74 -5.50 3.76 -4.47
C GLN A 74 -6.08 3.39 -5.84
N ALA A 75 -7.29 2.85 -5.89
CA ALA A 75 -7.99 2.51 -7.14
C ALA A 75 -8.27 3.76 -7.98
N THR A 76 -8.72 4.86 -7.37
CA THR A 76 -8.87 6.16 -8.05
C THR A 76 -7.53 6.66 -8.57
N GLY A 77 -6.47 6.60 -7.76
CA GLY A 77 -5.11 6.95 -8.17
C GLY A 77 -4.61 6.12 -9.35
N LEU A 78 -4.93 4.82 -9.39
CA LEU A 78 -4.60 3.94 -10.51
C LEU A 78 -5.37 4.31 -11.78
N MET A 79 -6.70 4.49 -11.69
CA MET A 79 -7.55 4.88 -12.82
C MET A 79 -7.11 6.21 -13.43
N VAL A 80 -6.79 7.20 -12.59
CA VAL A 80 -6.25 8.50 -13.03
C VAL A 80 -4.86 8.32 -13.67
N GLY A 81 -4.02 7.45 -13.11
CA GLY A 81 -2.68 7.12 -13.64
C GLY A 81 -2.67 6.35 -14.96
N MET A 82 -3.80 5.77 -15.40
CA MET A 82 -3.93 5.17 -16.73
C MET A 82 -3.87 6.23 -17.85
N ASN A 83 -4.16 7.50 -17.54
CA ASN A 83 -3.95 8.61 -18.45
C ASN A 83 -2.46 8.99 -18.49
N LEU A 84 -1.69 8.25 -19.31
CA LEU A 84 -0.23 8.38 -19.47
C LEU A 84 0.24 9.72 -20.07
N THR A 85 -0.68 10.64 -20.40
CA THR A 85 -0.41 11.85 -21.18
C THR A 85 -0.04 13.06 -20.32
N LYS A 86 -0.23 13.02 -19.00
CA LYS A 86 0.13 14.13 -18.10
C LYS A 86 0.91 13.64 -16.89
N SER A 87 2.12 14.19 -16.70
CA SER A 87 3.02 13.86 -15.58
C SER A 87 2.37 14.04 -14.20
N GLY A 88 1.50 15.04 -14.04
CA GLY A 88 0.79 15.29 -12.77
C GLY A 88 -0.09 14.12 -12.30
N TYR A 89 -0.70 13.36 -13.23
CA TYR A 89 -1.52 12.20 -12.87
C TYR A 89 -0.68 11.02 -12.38
N HIS A 90 0.57 10.90 -12.84
CA HIS A 90 1.51 9.90 -12.34
C HIS A 90 1.93 10.19 -10.90
N THR A 91 2.24 11.44 -10.58
CA THR A 91 2.60 11.86 -9.22
C THR A 91 1.43 11.69 -8.26
N PHE A 92 0.21 12.07 -8.67
CA PHE A 92 -1.00 11.83 -7.89
C PHE A 92 -1.23 10.35 -7.63
N SER A 93 -1.09 9.50 -8.66
CA SER A 93 -1.20 8.04 -8.53
C SER A 93 -0.22 7.47 -7.50
N ILE A 94 1.05 7.90 -7.52
CA ILE A 94 2.07 7.48 -6.55
C ILE A 94 1.70 7.95 -5.14
N ALA A 95 1.34 9.23 -4.99
CA ALA A 95 0.97 9.79 -3.69
C ALA A 95 -0.23 9.05 -3.07
N SER A 96 -1.26 8.76 -3.86
CA SER A 96 -2.43 7.99 -3.44
C SER A 96 -2.08 6.56 -3.04
N CYS A 97 -1.16 5.90 -3.76
CA CYS A 97 -0.63 4.58 -3.38
C CYS A 97 0.12 4.62 -2.04
N ILE A 98 0.95 5.64 -1.81
CA ILE A 98 1.70 5.82 -0.56
C ILE A 98 0.72 6.06 0.60
N VAL A 99 -0.18 7.03 0.46
CA VAL A 99 -1.17 7.39 1.50
C VAL A 99 -2.05 6.20 1.84
N GLY A 100 -2.62 5.53 0.82
CA GLY A 100 -3.45 4.36 1.05
C GLY A 100 -2.68 3.23 1.73
N SER A 101 -1.40 3.03 1.38
CA SER A 101 -0.56 2.01 2.03
C SER A 101 -0.27 2.34 3.50
N PHE A 102 -0.07 3.61 3.84
CA PHE A 102 0.06 4.05 5.23
C PHE A 102 -1.24 3.88 6.01
N MET A 103 -2.39 4.17 5.42
CA MET A 103 -3.69 3.93 6.06
C MET A 103 -3.94 2.43 6.30
N LEU A 104 -3.57 1.58 5.34
CA LEU A 104 -3.63 0.12 5.49
C LEU A 104 -2.69 -0.40 6.57
N LEU A 105 -1.45 0.11 6.60
CA LEU A 105 -0.48 -0.21 7.64
C LEU A 105 -1.02 0.20 9.01
N TRP A 106 -1.46 1.45 9.17
CA TRP A 106 -2.04 1.95 10.41
C TRP A 106 -3.22 1.08 10.89
N GLY A 107 -4.14 0.76 9.98
CA GLY A 107 -5.28 -0.13 10.25
C GLY A 107 -4.89 -1.56 10.62
N SER A 108 -3.69 -2.02 10.24
CA SER A 108 -3.22 -3.38 10.53
C SER A 108 -2.38 -3.46 11.81
N LEU A 109 -1.77 -2.36 12.24
CA LEU A 109 -0.86 -2.32 13.40
C LEU A 109 -1.59 -2.50 14.75
N ASP A 110 -2.85 -2.11 14.84
CA ASP A 110 -3.61 -2.13 16.11
C ASP A 110 -4.50 -3.39 16.24
N ALA A 111 -4.76 -4.08 15.12
CA ALA A 111 -5.56 -5.30 15.07
C ALA A 111 -4.72 -6.60 15.21
N TRP A 112 -3.41 -6.54 14.98
CA TRP A 112 -2.48 -7.70 14.98
C TRP A 112 -1.22 -7.39 15.80
N ASP A 113 -0.48 -8.43 16.21
CA ASP A 113 0.93 -8.24 16.59
C ASP A 113 1.68 -7.73 15.36
N TYR A 114 1.84 -6.41 15.31
CA TYR A 114 2.35 -5.62 14.19
C TYR A 114 3.64 -6.14 13.57
N ARG A 115 4.41 -6.94 14.32
CA ARG A 115 5.65 -7.56 13.89
C ARG A 115 5.45 -8.38 12.61
N TYR A 116 4.43 -9.26 12.55
CA TYR A 116 4.22 -10.13 11.39
C TYR A 116 3.73 -9.37 10.15
N PHE A 117 2.87 -8.37 10.35
CA PHE A 117 2.42 -7.50 9.27
C PHE A 117 3.57 -6.67 8.69
N LEU A 118 4.41 -6.06 9.54
CA LEU A 118 5.58 -5.31 9.09
C LEU A 118 6.59 -6.18 8.36
N TYR A 119 6.77 -7.44 8.76
CA TYR A 119 7.61 -8.36 8.00
C TYR A 119 7.04 -8.64 6.62
N ILE A 120 5.76 -8.99 6.49
CA ILE A 120 5.14 -9.26 5.20
C ILE A 120 5.14 -8.01 4.33
N PHE A 121 4.63 -6.90 4.85
CA PHE A 121 4.57 -5.64 4.12
C PHE A 121 5.97 -5.17 3.73
N GLY A 122 6.92 -5.12 4.67
CA GLY A 122 8.30 -4.74 4.41
C GLY A 122 8.99 -5.63 3.38
N LEU A 123 8.82 -6.97 3.44
CA LEU A 123 9.49 -7.88 2.51
C LEU A 123 8.96 -7.76 1.08
N PHE A 124 7.66 -7.51 0.90
CA PHE A 124 7.02 -7.49 -0.42
C PHE A 124 6.88 -6.08 -1.01
N SER A 125 6.72 -5.03 -0.19
CA SER A 125 6.50 -3.67 -0.67
C SER A 125 7.78 -2.82 -0.69
N TYR A 126 8.69 -3.01 0.28
CA TYR A 126 9.89 -2.16 0.41
C TYR A 126 10.89 -2.35 -0.75
N PRO A 127 11.21 -3.58 -1.22
CA PRO A 127 12.10 -3.75 -2.38
C PRO A 127 11.49 -3.16 -3.66
N ALA A 128 10.17 -3.30 -3.85
CA ALA A 128 9.47 -2.74 -5.01
C ALA A 128 9.50 -1.20 -4.98
N ALA A 129 9.24 -0.60 -3.82
CA ALA A 129 9.31 0.85 -3.61
C ALA A 129 10.75 1.39 -3.82
N LEU A 130 11.77 0.74 -3.26
CA LEU A 130 13.18 1.09 -3.47
C LEU A 130 13.56 1.04 -4.95
N MET A 131 13.11 0.01 -5.67
CA MET A 131 13.36 -0.12 -7.10
C MET A 131 12.67 0.98 -7.93
N GLU A 132 11.47 1.43 -7.54
CA GLU A 132 10.81 2.58 -8.17
C GLU A 132 11.55 3.89 -7.89
N VAL A 133 11.91 4.15 -6.64
CA VAL A 133 12.66 5.36 -6.25
C VAL A 133 14.03 5.39 -6.95
N PHE A 134 14.73 4.26 -7.00
CA PHE A 134 16.01 4.16 -7.70
C PHE A 134 15.86 4.44 -9.20
N LYS A 135 14.85 3.85 -9.86
CA LYS A 135 14.57 4.14 -11.28
C LYS A 135 14.23 5.60 -11.53
N PHE A 136 13.48 6.21 -10.62
CA PHE A 136 13.14 7.63 -10.71
C PHE A 136 14.39 8.52 -10.56
N LEU A 137 15.24 8.26 -9.57
CA LEU A 137 16.51 8.96 -9.39
C LEU A 137 17.42 8.81 -10.61
N VAL A 138 17.56 7.59 -11.12
CA VAL A 138 18.32 7.31 -12.35
C VAL A 138 17.75 8.12 -13.50
N PHE A 139 16.43 8.10 -13.71
CA PHE A 139 15.79 8.89 -14.77
C PHE A 139 16.09 10.39 -14.62
N VAL A 140 15.91 10.96 -13.42
CA VAL A 140 16.19 12.39 -13.15
C VAL A 140 17.65 12.75 -13.44
N ILE A 141 18.60 11.91 -13.03
CA ILE A 141 20.04 12.15 -13.26
C ILE A 141 20.37 12.13 -14.76
N TYR A 142 19.87 11.13 -15.49
CA TYR A 142 20.14 11.03 -16.93
C TYR A 142 19.45 12.13 -17.75
N ASP A 143 18.24 12.55 -17.37
CA ASP A 143 17.52 13.62 -18.05
C ASP A 143 18.20 14.99 -17.80
N TYR A 144 18.70 15.22 -16.59
CA TYR A 144 19.51 16.41 -16.27
C TYR A 144 20.80 16.47 -17.09
N ASP A 145 21.54 15.35 -17.21
CA ASP A 145 22.79 15.28 -17.96
C ASP A 145 22.57 15.43 -19.48
N LEU A 146 21.41 15.00 -19.99
CA LEU A 146 21.03 15.22 -21.38
C LEU A 146 20.69 16.68 -21.65
N MET A 147 19.91 17.32 -20.77
CA MET A 147 19.56 18.75 -20.86
C MET A 147 20.82 19.63 -20.80
N SER A 148 21.75 19.37 -19.88
CA SER A 148 22.99 20.15 -19.78
C SER A 148 23.90 20.00 -21.01
N LYS A 149 23.85 18.87 -21.71
CA LYS A 149 24.61 18.67 -22.96
C LYS A 149 23.98 19.37 -24.17
N ILE A 150 22.67 19.62 -24.15
CA ILE A 150 21.97 20.35 -25.21
C ILE A 150 22.23 21.86 -25.08
N GLU A 151 22.22 22.42 -23.86
CA GLU A 151 22.50 23.85 -23.63
C GLU A 151 23.92 24.28 -24.03
N ILE A 152 24.92 23.38 -23.99
CA ILE A 152 26.30 23.69 -24.38
C ILE A 152 26.48 23.74 -25.91
N ARG A 153 25.51 23.24 -26.70
CA ARG A 153 25.60 23.16 -28.17
C ARG A 153 24.78 24.23 -28.91
N VAL A 154 24.10 25.13 -28.21
CA VAL A 154 23.37 26.27 -28.78
C VAL A 154 24.20 27.54 -28.58
#